data_AF-A0A852SSH8-F1
#
_entry.id   AF-A0A852SSH8-F1
#
_cell.length_a   1.000
_cell.length_b   1.000
_cell.length_c   1.000
_cell.angle_alpha   90.00
_cell.angle_beta   90.00
_cell.angle_gamma   90.00
#
_symmetry.space_group_name_H-M   'P 1'
#
loop_
_entity.id
_entity.type
_entity.pdbx_description
1 polymer ?
#
loop_
_entity_poly.entity_id
_entity_poly.type
_entity_poly.pdbx_seq_one_letter_code
_entity_poly.pdbx_strand_id
1 'polypeptide(L)' 'MAREVTDEETIEQIVDRLQQRFPDRPRADIEQATRAEFTELAGRPVRDYLAILVERSTKKRLKKGSASGSEAQDAPGA' A
#
# COMPACT_ATOMS: atom_id res chain seq x y z
N MET A 1 16.39 -21.98 -2.79
CA MET A 1 15.79 -21.84 -1.45
C MET A 1 15.59 -20.35 -1.23
N ALA A 2 14.36 -19.91 -0.97
CA ALA A 2 14.11 -18.48 -0.72
C ALA A 2 14.76 -18.10 0.61
N ARG A 3 15.59 -17.06 0.62
CA ARG A 3 16.12 -16.49 1.87
C ARG A 3 14.92 -15.93 2.65
N GLU A 4 14.75 -16.38 3.88
CA GLU A 4 13.82 -15.75 4.81
C GLU A 4 14.39 -14.37 5.17
N VAL A 5 13.64 -13.33 4.85
CA VAL A 5 13.98 -11.96 5.25
C VAL A 5 13.50 -11.79 6.68
N THR A 6 14.40 -11.38 7.57
CA THR A 6 14.06 -11.11 8.96
C THR A 6 13.26 -9.82 9.10
N ASP A 7 12.57 -9.66 10.24
CA ASP A 7 11.84 -8.43 10.56
C ASP A 7 12.78 -7.22 10.57
N GLU A 8 13.99 -7.38 11.09
CA GLU A 8 15.00 -6.31 11.12
C GLU A 8 15.46 -5.92 9.71
N GLU A 9 15.77 -6.90 8.85
CA GLU A 9 16.09 -6.63 7.44
C GLU A 9 14.93 -5.96 6.71
N THR A 10 13.68 -6.28 7.08
CA THR A 10 12.49 -5.64 6.52
C THR A 10 12.40 -4.17 6.96
N ILE A 11 12.63 -3.91 8.25
CA ILE A 11 12.64 -2.55 8.81
C ILE A 11 13.74 -1.71 8.18
N GLU A 12 14.97 -2.21 8.11
CA GLU A 12 16.11 -1.49 7.49
C GLU A 12 15.82 -1.09 6.05
N GLN A 13 15.28 -2.01 5.25
CA GLN A 13 14.91 -1.73 3.86
C GLN A 13 13.80 -0.67 3.74
N ILE A 14 12.86 -0.62 4.69
CA ILE A 14 11.82 0.43 4.74
C ILE A 14 12.46 1.77 5.09
N VAL A 15 13.31 1.81 6.12
CA VAL A 15 14.01 3.02 6.56
C VAL A 15 14.83 3.62 5.44
N ASP A 16 15.57 2.81 4.68
CA ASP A 16 16.37 3.28 3.55
C ASP A 16 15.51 3.96 2.46
N ARG A 17 14.36 3.36 2.13
CA ARG A 17 13.42 3.96 1.17
C ARG A 17 12.79 5.26 1.70
N LEU A 18 12.48 5.30 3.00
CA LEU A 18 11.89 6.48 3.62
C LEU A 18 12.91 7.61 3.74
N GLN A 19 14.18 7.32 4.00
CA GLN A 19 15.24 8.32 4.03
C GLN A 19 15.39 9.05 2.69
N GLN A 20 15.27 8.32 1.57
CA GLN A 20 15.28 8.92 0.23
C GLN A 20 14.07 9.84 -0.01
N ARG A 21 12.93 9.54 0.61
CA ARG A 21 11.68 10.29 0.43
C ARG A 21 11.54 11.46 1.42
N PHE A 22 12.23 11.39 2.55
CA PHE A 22 12.23 12.39 3.62
C PHE A 22 13.67 12.74 4.01
N PRO A 23 14.46 13.34 3.10
CA PRO A 23 15.88 13.61 3.34
C PRO A 23 16.13 14.57 4.50
N ASP A 24 15.16 15.44 4.81
CA ASP A 24 15.26 16.45 5.88
C ASP A 24 14.96 15.88 7.28
N ARG A 25 14.54 14.61 7.38
CA ARG A 25 14.25 13.93 8.64
C ARG A 25 15.48 13.15 9.10
N PRO A 26 15.84 13.21 10.41
CA PRO A 26 16.86 12.33 10.97
C PRO A 26 16.51 10.85 10.76
N ARG A 27 17.50 10.04 10.39
CA ARG A 27 17.31 8.59 10.20
C ARG A 27 16.72 7.92 11.44
N ALA A 28 17.17 8.32 12.63
CA ALA A 28 16.69 7.79 13.90
C ALA A 28 15.17 8.00 14.08
N ASP A 29 14.64 9.17 13.68
CA ASP A 29 13.20 9.45 13.76
C ASP A 29 12.41 8.55 12.80
N ILE A 30 12.94 8.33 11.59
CA ILE A 30 12.34 7.44 10.59
C ILE A 30 12.36 6.00 11.08
N GLU A 31 13.47 5.55 11.67
CA GLU A 31 13.64 4.20 12.21
C GLU A 31 12.69 3.95 13.38
N GLN A 32 12.62 4.88 14.34
CA GLN A 32 11.70 4.80 15.47
C GLN A 32 10.25 4.73 15.00
N ALA A 33 9.84 5.59 14.06
CA ALA A 33 8.49 5.57 13.50
C ALA A 33 8.21 4.25 12.77
N THR A 34 9.15 3.77 11.95
CA THR A 34 9.00 2.52 11.19
C THR A 34 8.84 1.33 12.13
N ARG A 35 9.63 1.24 13.20
CA ARG A 35 9.57 0.13 14.15
C ARG A 35 8.28 0.12 14.96
N ALA A 36 7.78 1.31 15.32
CA ALA A 36 6.49 1.47 15.99
C ALA A 36 5.34 0.96 15.11
N GLU A 37 5.28 1.41 13.85
CA GLU A 37 4.28 0.97 12.88
C GLU A 37 4.41 -0.53 12.58
N PHE A 38 5.63 -1.04 12.38
CA PHE A 38 5.87 -2.47 12.13
C PHE A 38 5.32 -3.32 13.28
N THR A 39 5.57 -2.91 14.53
CA THR A 39 5.10 -3.63 15.73
C THR A 39 3.58 -3.62 15.84
N GLU A 40 2.93 -2.48 15.60
CA GLU A 40 1.47 -2.41 15.59
C GLU A 40 0.88 -3.34 14.52
N LEU A 41 1.53 -3.39 13.35
CA LEU A 41 1.05 -4.18 12.23
C LEU A 41 1.30 -5.68 12.40
N ALA A 42 2.45 -6.07 12.95
CA ALA A 42 2.86 -7.46 13.16
C ALA A 42 1.91 -8.22 14.10
N GLY A 43 1.25 -7.52 15.02
CA GLY A 43 0.25 -8.10 15.92
C GLY A 43 -1.09 -8.43 15.27
N ARG A 44 -1.34 -8.04 14.00
CA ARG A 44 -2.63 -8.27 13.33
C ARG A 44 -2.53 -9.30 12.21
N PRO A 45 -3.56 -10.14 11.99
CA PRO A 45 -3.58 -11.09 10.88
C PRO A 45 -3.44 -10.38 9.52
N VAL A 46 -2.55 -10.89 8.66
CA VAL A 46 -2.37 -10.39 7.28
C VAL A 46 -3.70 -10.34 6.51
N ARG A 47 -4.65 -11.23 6.81
CA ARG A 47 -5.97 -11.28 6.17
C ARG A 47 -6.80 -10.02 6.39
N ASP A 48 -6.66 -9.37 7.54
CA ASP A 48 -7.41 -8.15 7.85
C ASP A 48 -6.92 -6.98 6.99
N TYR A 49 -5.60 -6.85 6.82
CA TYR A 49 -5.02 -5.86 5.90
C TYR A 49 -5.41 -6.12 4.45
N LEU A 50 -5.40 -7.39 4.02
CA LEU A 50 -5.81 -7.74 2.66
C LEU A 50 -7.25 -7.32 2.40
N ALA A 51 -8.17 -7.56 3.33
CA ALA A 51 -9.56 -7.12 3.19
C ALA A 51 -9.67 -5.60 3.00
N ILE A 52 -8.99 -4.82 3.85
CA ILE A 52 -8.97 -3.35 3.78
C ILE A 52 -8.35 -2.85 2.47
N LEU A 53 -7.22 -3.42 2.06
CA LEU A 53 -6.51 -3.01 0.84
C LEU A 53 -7.32 -3.36 -0.42
N VAL A 54 -7.96 -4.53 -0.46
CA VAL A 54 -8.86 -4.94 -1.55
C VAL A 54 -10.07 -4.01 -1.62
N GLU A 55 -10.69 -3.67 -0.48
CA GLU A 55 -11.83 -2.75 -0.46
C GLU A 55 -11.43 -1.35 -0.98
N ARG A 56 -10.32 -0.79 -0.48
CA ARG A 56 -9.84 0.55 -0.90
C ARG A 56 -9.49 0.58 -2.39
N SER A 57 -8.78 -0.43 -2.89
CA SER A 57 -8.41 -0.52 -4.30
C SER A 57 -9.64 -0.72 -5.21
N THR A 58 -10.62 -1.52 -4.78
CA THR A 58 -11.89 -1.72 -5.48
C THR A 58 -12.67 -0.41 -5.57
N LYS A 59 -12.83 0.31 -4.45
CA LYS A 59 -13.49 1.63 -4.44
C LYS A 59 -12.81 2.61 -5.39
N LYS A 60 -11.47 2.67 -5.39
CA LYS A 60 -10.70 3.53 -6.32
C LYS A 60 -10.96 3.17 -7.78
N ARG A 61 -11.02 1.89 -8.12
CA ARG A 61 -11.33 1.42 -9.48
C ARG A 61 -12.75 1.77 -9.91
N LEU A 62 -13.75 1.53 -9.06
CA LEU A 62 -15.15 1.85 -9.37
C LEU A 62 -15.37 3.36 -9.59
N LYS A 63 -14.72 4.21 -8.79
CA LYS A 63 -14.73 5.67 -9.00
C LYS A 63 -14.07 6.10 -10.31
N LYS A 64 -13.00 5.41 -10.73
CA LYS A 64 -12.34 5.68 -12.02
C LYS A 64 -13.17 5.18 -13.22
N GLY A 65 -13.88 4.07 -13.05
CA GLY A 65 -14.76 3.49 -14.09
C GLY A 65 -16.10 4.20 -14.24
N SER A 66 -16.55 4.97 -13.25
CA SER A 66 -17.79 5.77 -13.33
C SER A 66 -17.62 7.13 -14.01
N ALA A 67 -16.40 7.50 -14.40
CA ALA A 67 -16.10 8.72 -15.16
C ALA A 67 -15.72 8.44 -16.64
N SER A 68 -15.90 7.21 -17.14
CA SER A 68 -15.59 6.85 -18.53
C SER A 68 -16.66 5.92 -19.10
N GLY A 69 -17.60 6.52 -19.84
CA GLY A 69 -18.17 5.93 -21.05
C GLY A 69 -19.30 4.91 -20.87
N SER A 70 -20.48 5.40 -20.47
CA SER A 70 -21.75 4.84 -20.97
C SER A 70 -22.19 5.68 -22.17
N GLU A 71 -21.53 5.51 -23.32
CA GLU A 71 -21.93 6.11 -24.61
C GLU A 71 -21.45 5.19 -25.74
N ALA A 72 -22.26 4.18 -26.04
CA ALA A 72 -22.32 3.46 -27.32
C ALA A 72 -23.37 2.33 -27.22
N GLN A 73 -24.62 2.70 -26.95
CA GLN A 73 -25.75 1.83 -27.27
C GLN A 73 -26.91 2.69 -27.79
N ASP A 74 -26.60 3.51 -28.80
CA ASP A 74 -27.59 4.05 -29.71
C ASP A 74 -27.05 3.88 -31.12
N ALA A 75 -27.58 2.91 -31.84
CA ALA A 75 -27.58 2.89 -33.29
C ALA A 75 -28.91 2.23 -33.73
N PRO A 76 -29.81 2.99 -34.38
CA PRO A 76 -30.96 2.41 -35.05
C PRO A 76 -30.48 1.82 -36.37
N GLY A 77 -30.66 0.51 -36.55
CA GLY A 77 -30.45 -0.20 -37.81
C GLY A 77 -31.79 -0.56 -38.41
N ALA A 78 -32.11 0.10 -39.52
CA ALA A 78 -33.34 0.02 -40.31
C ALA A 78 -33.72 -1.39 -40.79
#